data_AF-K1PI16-F1
#
_entry.id   AF-K1PI16-F1
#
_cell.length_a   1.000
_cell.length_b   1.000
_cell.length_c   1.000
_cell.angle_alpha   90.00
_cell.angle_beta   90.00
_cell.angle_gamma   90.00
#
_symmetry.space_group_name_H-M   'P 1'
#
loop_
_entity.id
_entity.type
_entity.pdbx_description
1 polymer ?
#
loop_
_entity_poly.entity_id
_entity_poly.type
_entity_poly.pdbx_seq_one_letter_code
_entity_poly.pdbx_strand_id
1 'polypeptide(L)'
;MNMRFTEQAMVIKKLMVITGCFIFCASPYIITTFPVLDYKSPVGKRIHMITAVTLLANSAINPILYVWRFREARYHMKRLLCFWNEKYIEQLQSKHNEENATGLKTAEIISIMGKTRMLWFLFFVGFCAAYKPVVFIHGFNGTPEDGNLIKDIIQKMHPGTLYYTANAFNRTDTVKPLWEEVAIVKPQLVKYMEAHPDGIHLICYSQGGLVCRGLLSTIPDHNVDTLIAVSSPMAGIYGEFKHNFLRIKRMVLIGGPNDGLIRPWQSSLFGFYDENEIVQDMKKQQYFIKDSFGLRTMYEQNRLFMYNIKGIVHKQWVRNPDVIKGVCMKWLN
;
A
#
# COMPACT_ATOMS: atom_id res chain seq x y z
N MET A 1 -23.03 17.48 13.22
CA MET A 1 -22.80 16.39 14.20
C MET A 1 -23.37 15.04 13.74
N ASN A 2 -24.46 14.99 12.96
CA ASN A 2 -25.11 13.72 12.53
C ASN A 2 -24.36 12.85 11.50
N MET A 3 -23.73 13.40 10.45
CA MET A 3 -23.13 12.56 9.38
C MET A 3 -21.98 11.65 9.85
N ARG A 4 -21.17 12.11 10.82
CA ARG A 4 -20.07 11.32 11.39
C ARG A 4 -20.56 10.07 12.12
N PHE A 5 -21.68 10.18 12.85
CA PHE A 5 -22.29 9.05 13.54
C PHE A 5 -22.81 8.00 12.56
N THR A 6 -23.39 8.44 11.44
CA THR A 6 -23.90 7.54 10.40
C THR A 6 -22.78 6.77 9.70
N GLU A 7 -21.69 7.44 9.32
CA GLU A 7 -20.50 6.81 8.73
C GLU A 7 -19.87 5.80 9.71
N GLN A 8 -19.67 6.20 10.97
CA GLN A 8 -19.12 5.33 12.00
C GLN A 8 -20.02 4.12 12.26
N ALA A 9 -21.34 4.29 12.33
CA ALA A 9 -22.28 3.19 12.51
C ALA A 9 -22.24 2.19 11.34
N MET A 10 -22.09 2.67 10.10
CA MET A 10 -21.93 1.80 8.93
C MET A 10 -20.62 1.01 8.97
N VAL A 11 -19.51 1.66 9.33
CA VAL A 11 -18.20 0.99 9.47
C VAL A 11 -18.25 -0.04 10.59
N ILE A 12 -18.81 0.32 11.75
CA ILE A 12 -18.95 -0.56 12.91
C ILE A 12 -19.81 -1.76 12.55
N LYS A 13 -20.96 -1.57 11.90
CA LYS A 13 -21.83 -2.68 11.47
C LYS A 13 -21.11 -3.63 10.52
N LYS A 14 -20.31 -3.09 9.59
CA LYS A 14 -19.51 -3.89 8.65
C LYS A 14 -18.40 -4.67 9.36
N LEU A 15 -17.69 -4.03 10.30
CA LEU A 15 -16.66 -4.68 11.11
C LEU A 15 -17.24 -5.74 12.02
N MET A 16 -18.39 -5.50 12.65
CA MET A 16 -19.09 -6.47 13.50
C MET A 16 -19.41 -7.77 12.76
N VAL A 17 -19.84 -7.69 11.49
CA VAL A 17 -20.12 -8.90 10.68
C VAL A 17 -18.84 -9.69 10.43
N ILE A 18 -17.77 -9.03 10.00
CA ILE A 18 -16.48 -9.68 9.71
C ILE A 18 -15.87 -10.29 10.99
N THR A 19 -15.81 -9.49 12.06
CA THR A 19 -15.33 -9.93 13.37
C THR A 19 -16.19 -11.04 13.94
N GLY A 20 -17.51 -10.98 13.78
CA GLY A 20 -18.45 -12.02 14.20
C GLY A 20 -18.22 -13.34 13.47
N CYS A 21 -18.00 -13.31 12.15
CA CYS A 21 -17.65 -14.51 11.38
C CYS A 21 -16.34 -15.14 11.87
N PHE A 22 -15.31 -14.33 12.11
CA PHE A 22 -14.03 -14.84 12.61
C PHE A 22 -14.14 -15.42 14.04
N ILE A 23 -14.87 -14.74 14.93
CA ILE A 23 -15.13 -15.24 16.29
C ILE A 23 -15.92 -16.55 16.24
N PHE A 24 -16.91 -16.66 15.35
CA PHE A 24 -17.70 -17.88 15.18
C PHE A 24 -16.85 -19.06 14.68
N CYS A 25 -15.94 -18.82 13.74
CA CYS A 25 -15.05 -19.86 13.24
C CYS A 25 -13.97 -20.27 14.27
N ALA A 26 -13.48 -19.33 15.10
CA ALA A 26 -12.37 -19.59 16.00
C ALA A 26 -12.78 -20.06 17.41
N SER A 27 -13.87 -19.52 17.97
CA SER A 27 -14.27 -19.77 19.36
C SER A 27 -14.58 -21.23 19.70
N PRO A 28 -15.21 -22.06 18.84
CA PRO A 28 -15.48 -23.46 19.18
C PRO A 28 -14.19 -24.25 19.40
N TYR A 29 -13.15 -24.01 18.59
CA TYR A 29 -11.87 -24.68 18.76
C TYR A 29 -11.18 -24.28 20.06
N ILE A 30 -11.11 -22.97 20.33
CA ILE A 30 -10.52 -22.42 21.56
C ILE A 30 -11.21 -23.02 22.80
N ILE A 31 -12.54 -23.08 22.81
CA ILE A 31 -13.30 -23.68 23.92
C ILE A 31 -12.95 -25.16 24.11
N THR A 32 -12.85 -25.93 23.02
CA THR A 32 -12.50 -27.35 23.16
C THR A 32 -11.09 -27.57 23.68
N THR A 33 -10.12 -26.70 23.36
CA THR A 33 -8.72 -26.82 23.84
C THR A 33 -8.55 -26.63 25.35
N PHE A 34 -9.52 -26.04 26.05
CA PHE A 34 -9.56 -26.07 27.52
C PHE A 34 -9.88 -27.49 28.01
N PRO A 35 -9.52 -27.87 29.25
CA PRO A 35 -9.77 -29.21 29.81
C PRO A 35 -11.26 -29.46 30.15
N VAL A 36 -12.16 -29.02 29.27
CA VAL A 36 -13.61 -29.17 29.34
C VAL A 36 -14.07 -30.39 28.54
N LEU A 37 -13.29 -30.81 27.53
CA LEU A 37 -13.62 -31.94 26.65
C LEU A 37 -12.82 -33.20 27.00
N ASP A 38 -13.50 -34.34 27.16
CA ASP A 38 -12.82 -35.63 27.31
C ASP A 38 -12.33 -36.17 25.95
N TYR A 39 -11.05 -35.95 25.69
CA TYR A 39 -10.33 -36.40 24.50
C TYR A 39 -10.11 -37.92 24.42
N LYS A 40 -10.36 -38.67 25.50
CA LYS A 40 -10.25 -40.14 25.48
C LYS A 40 -11.50 -40.75 24.86
N SER A 41 -12.66 -40.09 24.97
CA SER A 41 -13.90 -40.52 24.34
C SER A 41 -13.88 -40.35 22.81
N PRO A 42 -14.48 -41.28 22.03
CA PRO A 42 -14.65 -41.12 20.58
C PRO A 42 -15.46 -39.87 20.20
N VAL A 43 -16.40 -39.47 21.05
CA VAL A 43 -17.24 -38.29 20.86
C VAL A 43 -16.42 -37.00 21.00
N GLY A 44 -15.59 -36.90 22.05
CA GLY A 44 -14.70 -35.75 22.25
C GLY A 44 -13.69 -35.59 21.11
N LYS A 45 -13.11 -36.69 20.61
CA LYS A 45 -12.23 -36.65 19.42
C LYS A 45 -12.95 -36.12 18.17
N ARG A 46 -14.19 -36.54 17.93
CA ARG A 46 -15.00 -36.05 16.79
C ARG A 46 -15.33 -34.57 16.93
N ILE A 47 -15.75 -34.13 18.12
CA ILE A 47 -16.05 -32.71 18.41
C ILE A 47 -14.81 -31.85 18.16
N HIS A 48 -13.65 -32.24 18.70
CA HIS A 48 -12.41 -31.50 18.50
C HIS A 48 -12.02 -31.41 17.02
N MET A 49 -12.11 -32.52 16.28
CA MET A 49 -11.81 -32.55 14.84
C MET A 49 -12.72 -31.60 14.04
N ILE A 50 -14.03 -31.60 14.31
CA ILE A 50 -14.99 -30.69 13.65
C ILE A 50 -14.66 -29.23 13.96
N THR A 51 -14.34 -28.90 15.21
CA THR A 51 -13.97 -27.53 15.58
C THR A 51 -12.64 -27.10 14.97
N ALA A 52 -11.67 -28.00 14.84
CA ALA A 52 -10.39 -27.74 14.18
C ALA A 52 -10.55 -27.44 12.68
N VAL A 53 -11.38 -28.22 11.98
CA VAL A 53 -11.73 -27.97 10.57
C VAL A 53 -12.48 -26.63 10.42
N THR A 54 -13.35 -26.31 11.38
CA THR A 54 -14.08 -25.03 11.40
C THR A 54 -13.15 -23.83 11.61
N LEU A 55 -12.11 -23.97 12.43
CA LEU A 55 -11.06 -22.96 12.59
C LEU A 55 -10.26 -22.78 11.29
N LEU A 56 -9.98 -23.86 10.55
CA LEU A 56 -9.31 -23.75 9.23
C LEU A 56 -10.19 -23.00 8.21
N ALA A 57 -11.51 -23.06 8.34
CA ALA A 57 -12.46 -22.32 7.50
C ALA A 57 -12.47 -20.80 7.78
N ASN A 58 -11.85 -20.34 8.86
CA ASN A 58 -11.76 -18.92 9.25
C ASN A 58 -11.20 -18.04 8.13
N SER A 59 -10.20 -18.52 7.37
CA SER A 59 -9.66 -17.78 6.21
C SER A 59 -10.39 -18.11 4.90
N ALA A 60 -11.03 -19.28 4.81
CA ALA A 60 -11.75 -19.73 3.63
C ALA A 60 -13.06 -18.96 3.39
N ILE A 61 -13.58 -18.25 4.40
CA ILE A 61 -14.76 -17.39 4.27
C ILE A 61 -14.43 -16.03 3.62
N ASN A 62 -13.16 -15.62 3.56
CA ASN A 62 -12.74 -14.31 3.04
C ASN A 62 -13.25 -14.02 1.61
N PRO A 63 -13.18 -14.94 0.64
CA PRO A 63 -13.76 -14.72 -0.69
C PRO A 63 -15.26 -14.41 -0.66
N ILE A 64 -16.02 -15.07 0.22
CA ILE A 64 -17.46 -14.84 0.41
C ILE A 64 -17.69 -13.46 1.02
N LEU A 65 -16.92 -13.12 2.06
CA LEU A 65 -16.97 -11.80 2.68
C LEU A 65 -16.59 -10.70 1.68
N TYR A 66 -15.64 -10.93 0.79
CA TYR A 66 -15.25 -9.97 -0.25
C TYR A 66 -16.35 -9.79 -1.29
N VAL A 67 -16.96 -10.86 -1.78
CA VAL A 67 -18.08 -10.79 -2.73
C VAL A 67 -19.32 -10.13 -2.11
N TRP A 68 -19.56 -10.36 -0.82
CA TRP A 68 -20.59 -9.65 -0.07
C TRP A 68 -20.25 -8.17 0.10
N ARG A 69 -19.00 -7.85 0.47
CA ARG A 69 -18.57 -6.52 0.86
C ARG A 69 -18.27 -5.58 -0.30
N PHE A 70 -17.69 -6.09 -1.38
CA PHE A 70 -17.15 -5.30 -2.50
C PHE A 70 -17.88 -5.66 -3.80
N ARG A 71 -18.47 -4.67 -4.47
CA ARG A 71 -19.10 -4.82 -5.78
C ARG A 71 -18.08 -5.27 -6.82
N GLU A 72 -16.83 -4.80 -6.73
CA GLU A 72 -15.74 -5.26 -7.61
C GLU A 72 -15.50 -6.77 -7.49
N ALA A 73 -15.39 -7.28 -6.27
CA ALA A 73 -15.24 -8.72 -6.04
C ALA A 73 -16.47 -9.49 -6.55
N ARG A 74 -17.67 -8.92 -6.38
CA ARG A 74 -18.91 -9.50 -6.89
C ARG A 74 -18.99 -9.50 -8.41
N TYR A 75 -18.53 -8.45 -9.07
CA TYR A 75 -18.44 -8.34 -10.53
C TYR A 75 -17.51 -9.42 -11.07
N HIS A 76 -16.28 -9.50 -10.54
CA HIS A 76 -15.31 -10.52 -10.95
C HIS A 76 -15.79 -11.94 -10.65
N MET A 77 -16.46 -12.17 -9.51
CA MET A 77 -17.05 -13.47 -9.17
C MET A 77 -18.18 -13.85 -10.13
N LYS A 78 -19.06 -12.92 -10.48
CA LYS A 78 -20.11 -13.15 -11.49
C LYS A 78 -19.51 -13.47 -12.85
N ARG A 79 -18.40 -12.83 -13.22
CA ARG A 79 -17.70 -13.15 -14.46
C ARG A 79 -17.08 -14.55 -14.44
N LEU A 80 -16.50 -14.93 -13.31
CA LEU A 80 -15.92 -16.25 -13.12
C LEU A 80 -16.99 -17.35 -13.13
N LEU A 81 -18.13 -17.13 -12.47
CA LEU A 81 -19.18 -18.15 -12.32
C LEU A 81 -20.13 -18.21 -13.53
N CYS A 82 -20.28 -17.12 -14.28
CA CYS A 82 -21.17 -17.07 -15.45
C CYS A 82 -20.38 -16.98 -16.76
N PHE A 83 -19.14 -17.48 -16.79
CA PHE A 83 -18.24 -17.39 -17.94
C PHE A 83 -18.82 -18.00 -19.22
N TRP A 84 -19.75 -18.95 -19.09
CA TRP A 84 -20.44 -19.61 -20.20
C TRP A 84 -21.57 -18.78 -20.83
N ASN A 85 -21.98 -17.66 -20.24
CA ASN A 85 -23.08 -16.83 -20.74
C ASN A 85 -22.55 -15.47 -21.23
N GLU A 86 -22.01 -15.46 -22.45
CA GLU A 86 -21.38 -14.29 -23.06
C GLU A 86 -22.27 -13.04 -23.03
N LYS A 87 -23.56 -13.20 -23.37
CA LYS A 87 -24.54 -12.09 -23.35
C LYS A 87 -24.72 -11.48 -21.96
N TYR A 88 -24.76 -12.31 -20.92
CA TYR A 88 -24.83 -11.82 -19.53
C TYR A 88 -23.53 -11.11 -19.13
N ILE A 89 -22.37 -11.63 -19.55
CA ILE A 89 -21.07 -11.03 -19.26
C ILE A 89 -20.92 -9.67 -19.94
N GLU A 90 -21.34 -9.54 -21.20
CA GLU A 90 -21.35 -8.28 -21.94
C GLU A 90 -22.24 -7.23 -21.27
N GLN A 91 -23.46 -7.61 -20.88
CA GLN A 91 -24.38 -6.71 -20.15
C GLN A 91 -23.79 -6.28 -18.79
N LEU A 92 -23.20 -7.23 -18.06
CA LEU A 92 -22.55 -6.98 -16.78
C LEU A 92 -21.36 -6.03 -16.94
N GLN A 93 -20.58 -6.17 -18.02
CA GLN A 93 -19.45 -5.31 -18.34
C GLN A 93 -19.88 -3.92 -18.79
N SER A 94 -20.94 -3.79 -19.60
CA SER A 94 -21.50 -2.50 -20.00
C SER A 94 -21.97 -1.70 -18.79
N LYS A 95 -22.74 -2.34 -17.89
CA LYS A 95 -23.23 -1.71 -16.66
C LYS A 95 -22.09 -1.25 -15.74
N HIS A 96 -21.07 -2.10 -15.58
CA HIS A 96 -19.89 -1.76 -14.78
C HIS A 96 -19.10 -0.58 -15.39
N ASN A 97 -18.96 -0.54 -16.71
CA ASN A 97 -18.29 0.56 -17.41
C ASN A 97 -19.06 1.88 -17.31
N GLU A 98 -20.40 1.85 -17.41
CA GLU A 98 -21.27 3.02 -17.22
C GLU A 98 -21.16 3.59 -15.81
N GLU A 99 -21.24 2.73 -14.77
CA GLU A 99 -21.11 3.13 -13.36
C GLU A 99 -19.74 3.81 -13.10
N ASN A 100 -18.65 3.25 -13.65
CA ASN A 100 -17.32 3.84 -13.57
C ASN A 100 -17.20 5.18 -14.33
N ALA A 101 -17.83 5.30 -15.51
CA ALA A 101 -17.81 6.51 -16.32
C ALA A 101 -18.62 7.66 -15.70
N THR A 102 -19.75 7.37 -15.03
CA THR A 102 -20.52 8.38 -14.28
C THR A 102 -19.75 8.93 -13.07
N GLY A 103 -18.91 8.11 -12.42
CA GLY A 103 -18.00 8.56 -11.36
C GLY A 103 -16.87 9.46 -11.85
N LEU A 104 -16.42 9.29 -13.11
CA LEU A 104 -15.45 10.17 -13.78
C LEU A 104 -16.06 11.51 -14.19
N LYS A 105 -17.30 11.53 -14.71
CA LYS A 105 -17.98 12.76 -15.15
C LYS A 105 -18.29 13.75 -14.01
N THR A 106 -18.43 13.29 -12.78
CA THR A 106 -18.58 14.17 -11.60
C THR A 106 -17.26 14.79 -11.13
N ALA A 107 -16.11 14.32 -11.64
CA ALA A 107 -14.78 14.84 -11.32
C ALA A 107 -14.23 15.86 -12.33
N GLU A 108 -14.82 15.99 -13.53
CA GLU A 108 -14.29 16.83 -14.62
C GLU A 108 -14.67 18.33 -14.57
N ILE A 109 -15.36 18.83 -13.52
CA ILE A 109 -15.76 20.26 -13.44
C ILE A 109 -14.69 21.20 -12.86
N ILE A 110 -13.48 20.75 -12.49
CA ILE A 110 -12.41 21.65 -12.03
C ILE A 110 -11.08 21.33 -12.71
N SER A 111 -10.80 21.96 -13.86
CA SER A 111 -9.44 22.21 -14.35
C SER A 111 -9.42 23.29 -15.45
N ILE A 112 -9.09 24.52 -15.08
CA ILE A 112 -8.55 25.55 -15.98
C ILE A 112 -7.30 26.13 -15.31
N MET A 113 -6.33 26.52 -16.16
CA MET A 113 -5.04 27.21 -15.91
C MET A 113 -3.86 26.24 -15.73
N GLY A 114 -2.70 26.39 -16.40
CA GLY A 114 -2.18 27.40 -17.32
C GLY A 114 -0.69 27.11 -17.54
N LYS A 115 -0.18 27.34 -18.75
CA LYS A 115 1.22 27.14 -19.18
C LYS A 115 2.19 28.12 -18.51
N THR A 116 3.45 27.72 -18.27
CA THR A 116 4.62 28.57 -18.61
C THR A 116 5.92 27.75 -18.75
N ARG A 117 6.69 28.02 -19.81
CA ARG A 117 8.09 27.60 -20.01
C ARG A 117 9.00 28.62 -19.33
N MET A 118 10.11 28.19 -18.70
CA MET A 118 11.32 29.01 -18.68
C MET A 118 12.59 28.17 -18.52
N LEU A 119 13.59 28.60 -19.29
CA LEU A 119 14.93 28.09 -19.52
C LEU A 119 15.86 28.58 -18.39
N TRP A 120 16.77 27.75 -17.87
CA TRP A 120 18.01 28.22 -17.22
C TRP A 120 19.15 27.23 -17.46
N PHE A 121 20.25 27.75 -18.00
CA PHE A 121 21.51 27.06 -18.24
C PHE A 121 22.58 27.63 -17.28
N LEU A 122 23.34 26.70 -16.68
CA LEU A 122 24.71 26.76 -16.14
C LEU A 122 25.14 27.82 -15.10
N PHE A 123 25.46 27.31 -13.91
CA PHE A 123 26.74 27.54 -13.22
C PHE A 123 27.05 26.28 -12.38
N PHE A 124 28.02 25.46 -12.79
CA PHE A 124 28.53 24.34 -11.97
C PHE A 124 29.96 24.66 -11.55
N VAL A 125 30.10 25.18 -10.33
CA VAL A 125 31.35 25.03 -9.56
C VAL A 125 31.23 23.67 -8.88
N GLY A 126 32.17 22.77 -9.17
CA GLY A 126 32.16 21.39 -8.70
C GLY A 126 32.32 21.30 -7.19
N PHE A 127 31.19 21.21 -6.48
CA PHE A 127 31.13 20.59 -5.17
C PHE A 127 30.87 19.10 -5.40
N CYS A 128 31.84 18.23 -5.10
CA CYS A 128 31.57 16.79 -4.98
C CYS A 128 30.74 16.57 -3.71
N ALA A 129 29.45 16.88 -3.77
CA ALA A 129 28.52 16.42 -2.75
C ALA A 129 28.38 14.90 -2.91
N ALA A 130 28.80 14.16 -1.88
CA ALA A 130 28.57 12.73 -1.83
C ALA A 130 27.06 12.47 -1.74
N TYR A 131 26.54 11.59 -2.59
CA TYR A 131 25.13 11.22 -2.62
C TYR A 131 24.71 10.52 -1.33
N LYS A 132 23.50 10.82 -0.85
CA LYS A 132 22.97 10.17 0.35
C LYS A 132 22.74 8.67 0.11
N PRO A 133 22.98 7.83 1.13
CA PRO A 133 22.70 6.40 1.02
C PRO A 133 21.23 6.10 0.72
N VAL A 134 21.01 5.01 -0.01
CA VAL A 134 19.68 4.53 -0.38
C VAL A 134 19.42 3.21 0.30
N VAL A 135 18.29 3.09 1.00
CA VAL A 135 17.80 1.83 1.57
C VAL A 135 16.58 1.36 0.78
N PHE A 136 16.62 0.13 0.30
CA PHE A 136 15.53 -0.50 -0.43
C PHE A 136 14.76 -1.51 0.43
N ILE A 137 13.43 -1.50 0.29
CA ILE A 137 12.51 -2.44 0.95
C ILE A 137 11.60 -3.05 -0.11
N HIS A 138 11.64 -4.38 -0.21
CA HIS A 138 10.90 -5.14 -1.22
C HIS A 138 9.41 -5.30 -0.87
N GLY A 139 8.66 -5.92 -1.78
CA GLY A 139 7.23 -6.16 -1.63
C GLY A 139 6.87 -7.61 -1.31
N PHE A 140 5.58 -7.90 -1.44
CA PHE A 140 5.00 -9.24 -1.22
C PHE A 140 5.67 -10.31 -2.09
N ASN A 141 5.98 -11.44 -1.47
CA ASN A 141 6.70 -12.59 -2.04
C ASN A 141 8.05 -12.22 -2.71
N GLY A 142 8.59 -11.05 -2.37
CA GLY A 142 9.87 -10.55 -2.87
C GLY A 142 11.05 -10.98 -2.00
N THR A 143 12.21 -10.47 -2.39
CA THR A 143 13.48 -10.59 -1.66
C THR A 143 14.31 -9.31 -1.89
N PRO A 144 15.40 -9.09 -1.13
CA PRO A 144 16.34 -7.99 -1.37
C PRO A 144 16.82 -7.86 -2.83
N GLU A 145 16.92 -8.97 -3.57
CA GLU A 145 17.38 -9.00 -4.96
C GLU A 145 16.44 -8.28 -5.94
N ASP A 146 15.17 -8.04 -5.58
CA ASP A 146 14.26 -7.23 -6.41
C ASP A 146 14.78 -5.78 -6.58
N GLY A 147 15.66 -5.33 -5.69
CA GLY A 147 16.34 -4.03 -5.76
C GLY A 147 17.59 -4.00 -6.65
N ASN A 148 18.05 -5.13 -7.20
CA ASN A 148 19.35 -5.21 -7.89
C ASN A 148 19.44 -4.29 -9.11
N LEU A 149 18.40 -4.22 -9.95
CA LEU A 149 18.41 -3.30 -11.09
C LEU A 149 18.48 -1.84 -10.64
N ILE A 150 17.79 -1.49 -9.55
CA ILE A 150 17.83 -0.14 -8.97
C ILE A 150 19.24 0.16 -8.48
N LYS A 151 19.87 -0.76 -7.75
CA LYS A 151 21.25 -0.66 -7.30
C LYS A 151 22.19 -0.43 -8.49
N ASP A 152 22.09 -1.23 -9.54
CA ASP A 152 22.96 -1.11 -10.72
C ASP A 152 22.82 0.23 -11.43
N ILE A 153 21.60 0.75 -11.54
CA ILE A 153 21.34 2.06 -12.14
C ILE A 153 21.89 3.18 -11.24
N ILE A 154 21.69 3.10 -9.93
CA ILE A 154 22.25 4.06 -8.96
C ILE A 154 23.78 4.07 -9.06
N GLN A 155 24.44 2.91 -9.03
CA GLN A 155 25.91 2.85 -9.12
C GLN A 155 26.44 3.42 -10.44
N LYS A 156 25.71 3.27 -11.54
CA LYS A 156 26.09 3.82 -12.84
C LYS A 156 25.91 5.33 -12.93
N MET A 157 24.82 5.86 -12.37
CA MET A 157 24.48 7.28 -12.52
C MET A 157 25.03 8.15 -11.39
N HIS A 158 25.04 7.64 -10.17
CA HIS A 158 25.54 8.29 -8.96
C HIS A 158 26.66 7.41 -8.33
N PRO A 159 27.87 7.33 -8.94
CA PRO A 159 28.94 6.48 -8.46
C PRO A 159 29.30 6.76 -6.99
N GLY A 160 29.50 5.70 -6.21
CA GLY A 160 29.84 5.81 -4.78
C GLY A 160 28.65 5.94 -3.84
N THR A 161 27.41 6.07 -4.35
CA THR A 161 26.21 6.05 -3.51
C THR A 161 26.10 4.73 -2.76
N LEU A 162 26.04 4.78 -1.43
CA LEU A 162 25.85 3.57 -0.63
C LEU A 162 24.43 3.02 -0.81
N TYR A 163 24.31 1.71 -1.00
CA TYR A 163 23.03 1.05 -1.21
C TYR A 163 22.86 -0.11 -0.24
N TYR A 164 21.79 -0.05 0.55
CA TYR A 164 21.39 -1.06 1.52
C TYR A 164 20.07 -1.69 1.13
N THR A 165 19.84 -2.90 1.61
CA THR A 165 18.55 -3.57 1.56
C THR A 165 18.14 -3.93 2.97
N ALA A 166 16.90 -3.67 3.34
CA ALA A 166 16.34 -4.23 4.57
C ALA A 166 16.07 -5.72 4.34
N ASN A 167 16.49 -6.56 5.27
CA ASN A 167 16.22 -7.99 5.21
C ASN A 167 15.17 -8.33 6.26
N ALA A 168 13.91 -8.48 5.85
CA ALA A 168 12.83 -8.98 6.68
C ALA A 168 11.83 -9.71 5.79
N PHE A 169 11.35 -10.85 6.26
CA PHE A 169 10.31 -11.66 5.61
C PHE A 169 10.54 -11.89 4.11
N ASN A 170 11.32 -12.90 3.77
CA ASN A 170 11.52 -13.26 2.36
C ASN A 170 10.44 -14.24 1.88
N ARG A 171 10.00 -14.08 0.63
CA ARG A 171 9.10 -15.03 -0.05
C ARG A 171 7.82 -15.28 0.76
N THR A 172 7.61 -16.51 1.22
CA THR A 172 6.41 -16.92 1.95
C THR A 172 6.22 -16.19 3.27
N ASP A 173 7.29 -15.69 3.89
CA ASP A 173 7.17 -14.96 5.16
C ASP A 173 6.48 -13.60 5.01
N THR A 174 6.40 -13.04 3.80
CA THR A 174 5.74 -11.74 3.52
C THR A 174 4.22 -11.72 3.77
N VAL A 175 3.62 -12.88 4.02
CA VAL A 175 2.20 -13.01 4.40
C VAL A 175 1.96 -12.71 5.90
N LYS A 176 3.03 -12.66 6.70
CA LYS A 176 2.97 -12.38 8.13
C LYS A 176 2.50 -10.94 8.41
N PRO A 177 2.05 -10.63 9.63
CA PRO A 177 1.58 -9.28 9.97
C PRO A 177 2.63 -8.20 9.69
N LEU A 178 2.23 -7.14 8.98
CA LEU A 178 3.14 -6.03 8.61
C LEU A 178 3.81 -5.37 9.82
N TRP A 179 3.14 -5.34 10.98
CA TRP A 179 3.73 -4.79 12.20
C TRP A 179 4.91 -5.61 12.72
N GLU A 180 4.93 -6.93 12.48
CA GLU A 180 6.10 -7.76 12.79
C GLU A 180 7.25 -7.44 11.84
N GLU A 181 6.97 -7.23 10.55
CA GLU A 181 7.99 -6.80 9.58
C GLU A 181 8.57 -5.44 9.97
N VAL A 182 7.73 -4.47 10.32
CA VAL A 182 8.16 -3.17 10.86
C VAL A 182 9.05 -3.34 12.08
N ALA A 183 8.70 -4.22 13.02
CA ALA A 183 9.50 -4.48 14.22
C ALA A 183 10.89 -5.08 13.89
N ILE A 184 10.99 -5.94 12.87
CA ILE A 184 12.26 -6.55 12.43
C ILE A 184 13.12 -5.56 11.62
N VAL A 185 12.51 -4.74 10.78
CA VAL A 185 13.22 -3.78 9.92
C VAL A 185 13.68 -2.55 10.71
N LYS A 186 12.90 -2.12 11.72
CA LYS A 186 13.20 -0.92 12.52
C LYS A 186 14.65 -0.86 13.04
N PRO A 187 15.20 -1.89 13.73
CA PRO A 187 16.58 -1.83 14.19
C PRO A 187 17.62 -1.75 13.06
N GLN A 188 17.35 -2.39 11.91
CA GLN A 188 18.24 -2.29 10.73
C GLN A 188 18.25 -0.87 10.18
N LEU A 189 17.07 -0.26 10.04
CA LEU A 189 16.95 1.10 9.53
C LEU A 189 17.60 2.11 10.47
N VAL A 190 17.40 1.96 11.80
CA VAL A 190 18.05 2.82 12.80
C VAL A 190 19.57 2.75 12.68
N LYS A 191 20.14 1.54 12.56
CA LYS A 191 21.59 1.36 12.35
C LYS A 191 22.09 2.09 11.09
N TYR A 192 21.34 2.06 9.99
CA TYR A 192 21.73 2.79 8.79
C TYR A 192 21.64 4.31 8.97
N MET A 193 20.62 4.80 9.66
CA MET A 193 20.47 6.24 9.93
C MET A 193 21.57 6.77 10.85
N GLU A 194 21.96 6.01 11.88
CA GLU A 194 23.06 6.36 12.79
C GLU A 194 24.42 6.41 12.08
N ALA A 195 24.66 5.49 11.14
CA ALA A 195 25.87 5.50 10.33
C ALA A 195 25.95 6.69 9.35
N HIS A 196 24.81 7.34 9.07
CA HIS A 196 24.66 8.36 8.03
C HIS A 196 23.90 9.58 8.57
N PRO A 197 24.52 10.41 9.44
CA PRO A 197 23.84 11.50 10.13
C PRO A 197 23.26 12.55 9.18
N ASP A 198 23.85 12.75 7.99
CA ASP A 198 23.36 13.67 6.95
C ASP A 198 22.05 13.22 6.29
N GLY A 199 21.59 12.00 6.59
CA GLY A 199 20.32 11.44 6.18
C GLY A 199 20.43 10.42 5.06
N ILE A 200 19.32 9.69 4.87
CA ILE A 200 19.22 8.61 3.89
C ILE A 200 17.96 8.77 3.02
N HIS A 201 17.91 8.05 1.90
CA HIS A 201 16.72 7.91 1.06
C HIS A 201 16.13 6.50 1.19
N LEU A 202 14.81 6.40 1.07
CA LEU A 202 14.08 5.14 1.04
C LEU A 202 13.47 4.91 -0.34
N ILE A 203 13.63 3.71 -0.90
CA ILE A 203 12.87 3.22 -2.05
C ILE A 203 12.10 1.99 -1.62
N CYS A 204 10.78 2.07 -1.67
CA CYS A 204 9.91 1.05 -1.11
C CYS A 204 8.93 0.56 -2.17
N TYR A 205 8.97 -0.73 -2.48
CA TYR A 205 8.20 -1.30 -3.58
C TYR A 205 6.97 -2.06 -3.09
N SER A 206 5.81 -1.84 -3.71
CA SER A 206 4.59 -2.60 -3.44
C SER A 206 4.25 -2.59 -1.93
N GLN A 207 4.06 -3.74 -1.29
CA GLN A 207 3.83 -3.88 0.15
C GLN A 207 4.89 -3.15 1.02
N GLY A 208 6.15 -3.07 0.57
CA GLY A 208 7.23 -2.40 1.29
C GLY A 208 6.97 -0.90 1.53
N GLY A 209 6.15 -0.24 0.72
CA GLY A 209 5.75 1.15 0.98
C GLY A 209 4.92 1.31 2.25
N LEU A 210 4.10 0.32 2.61
CA LEU A 210 3.38 0.31 3.88
C LEU A 210 4.32 0.08 5.07
N VAL A 211 5.33 -0.78 4.90
CA VAL A 211 6.38 -1.01 5.91
C VAL A 211 7.17 0.28 6.15
N CYS A 212 7.63 0.93 5.08
CA CYS A 212 8.29 2.24 5.16
C CYS A 212 7.41 3.29 5.84
N ARG A 213 6.12 3.35 5.48
CA ARG A 213 5.17 4.27 6.13
C ARG A 213 5.05 3.98 7.63
N GLY A 214 4.98 2.71 8.05
CA GLY A 214 4.95 2.30 9.45
C GLY A 214 6.25 2.64 10.20
N LEU A 215 7.41 2.45 9.57
CA LEU A 215 8.72 2.80 10.11
C LEU A 215 8.84 4.31 10.35
N LEU A 216 8.54 5.12 9.33
CA LEU A 216 8.60 6.59 9.41
C LEU A 216 7.59 7.17 10.41
N SER A 217 6.48 6.46 10.62
CA SER A 217 5.49 6.83 11.63
C SER A 217 5.97 6.53 13.06
N THR A 218 6.76 5.47 13.26
CA THR A 218 7.08 4.94 14.60
C THR A 218 8.53 5.16 15.04
N ILE A 219 9.39 5.70 14.19
CA ILE A 219 10.75 6.11 14.55
C ILE A 219 10.74 7.64 14.77
N PRO A 220 10.84 8.12 16.02
CA PRO A 220 10.64 9.53 16.33
C PRO A 220 11.67 10.46 15.66
N ASP A 221 12.93 10.05 15.63
CA ASP A 221 14.05 10.89 15.16
C ASP A 221 14.69 10.38 13.87
N HIS A 222 13.88 9.82 12.97
CA HIS A 222 14.42 9.41 11.68
C HIS A 222 14.99 10.61 10.90
N ASN A 223 16.07 10.38 10.15
CA ASN A 223 16.73 11.38 9.29
C ASN A 223 16.50 11.10 7.78
N VAL A 224 15.45 10.34 7.45
CA VAL A 224 15.04 10.07 6.07
C VAL A 224 14.70 11.37 5.32
N ASP A 225 15.40 11.62 4.22
CA ASP A 225 15.24 12.82 3.39
C ASP A 225 14.14 12.64 2.34
N THR A 226 14.21 11.56 1.57
CA THR A 226 13.23 11.25 0.51
C THR A 226 12.65 9.86 0.71
N LEU A 227 11.32 9.75 0.72
CA LEU A 227 10.61 8.48 0.53
C LEU A 227 10.13 8.37 -0.91
N ILE A 228 10.57 7.33 -1.63
CA ILE A 228 10.07 6.96 -2.95
C ILE A 228 9.23 5.69 -2.83
N ALA A 229 7.91 5.83 -2.86
CA ALA A 229 6.98 4.70 -2.83
C ALA A 229 6.63 4.28 -4.27
N VAL A 230 7.13 3.10 -4.67
CA VAL A 230 7.03 2.57 -6.03
C VAL A 230 5.87 1.58 -6.10
N SER A 231 4.77 2.02 -6.68
CA SER A 231 3.50 1.30 -6.79
C SER A 231 3.12 0.56 -5.51
N SER A 232 3.06 1.31 -4.42
CA SER A 232 2.70 0.80 -3.09
C SER A 232 1.25 1.12 -2.77
N PRO A 233 0.48 0.25 -2.10
CA PRO A 233 -0.92 0.55 -1.76
C PRO A 233 -1.02 1.56 -0.59
N MET A 234 -0.63 2.81 -0.84
CA MET A 234 -0.38 3.84 0.18
C MET A 234 -1.63 4.27 0.95
N ALA A 235 -2.83 4.07 0.40
CA ALA A 235 -4.09 4.45 1.05
C ALA A 235 -4.46 3.60 2.29
N GLY A 236 -3.61 2.67 2.75
CA GLY A 236 -3.77 1.92 4.00
C GLY A 236 -2.84 2.38 5.15
N ILE A 237 -3.22 2.03 6.40
CA ILE A 237 -2.67 2.40 7.74
C ILE A 237 -3.36 3.62 8.41
N TYR A 238 -3.79 3.39 9.66
CA TYR A 238 -4.44 4.30 10.62
C TYR A 238 -3.59 4.39 11.91
N GLY A 239 -3.29 5.61 12.38
CA GLY A 239 -2.54 5.84 13.63
C GLY A 239 -2.10 7.30 13.81
N GLU A 240 -1.95 7.74 15.06
CA GLU A 240 -1.51 9.09 15.45
C GLU A 240 0.02 9.23 15.39
N PHE A 241 0.56 9.39 14.19
CA PHE A 241 2.01 9.49 13.97
C PHE A 241 2.42 10.65 13.06
N LYS A 242 1.56 11.68 13.01
CA LYS A 242 1.71 12.84 12.12
C LYS A 242 3.06 13.53 12.27
N HIS A 243 3.53 13.75 13.50
CA HIS A 243 4.76 14.49 13.75
C HIS A 243 5.99 13.79 13.15
N ASN A 244 6.13 12.49 13.42
CA ASN A 244 7.23 11.68 12.90
C ASN A 244 7.17 11.62 11.37
N PHE A 245 6.00 11.29 10.82
CA PHE A 245 5.84 11.17 9.37
C PHE A 245 6.17 12.49 8.62
N LEU A 246 5.87 13.65 9.20
CA LEU A 246 6.19 14.96 8.64
C LEU A 246 7.68 15.32 8.62
N ARG A 247 8.57 14.51 9.20
CA ARG A 247 10.02 14.74 9.16
C ARG A 247 10.62 14.44 7.78
N ILE A 248 9.98 13.62 6.93
CA ILE A 248 10.48 13.33 5.58
C ILE A 248 10.51 14.59 4.73
N LYS A 249 11.66 15.01 4.19
CA LYS A 249 11.70 16.27 3.43
C LYS A 249 10.83 16.21 2.18
N ARG A 250 10.82 15.06 1.50
CA ARG A 250 10.10 14.83 0.24
C ARG A 250 9.46 13.45 0.20
N MET A 251 8.27 13.36 -0.39
CA MET A 251 7.60 12.10 -0.71
C MET A 251 7.29 12.02 -2.20
N VAL A 252 7.73 10.93 -2.82
CA VAL A 252 7.56 10.65 -4.25
C VAL A 252 6.70 9.41 -4.39
N LEU A 253 5.57 9.54 -5.06
CA LEU A 253 4.60 8.47 -5.30
C LEU A 253 4.58 8.11 -6.77
N ILE A 254 4.72 6.82 -7.07
CA ILE A 254 4.74 6.32 -8.45
C ILE A 254 3.65 5.26 -8.57
N GLY A 255 2.81 5.37 -9.60
CA GLY A 255 1.78 4.38 -9.90
C GLY A 255 1.21 4.57 -11.30
N GLY A 256 0.29 3.70 -11.71
CA GLY A 256 -0.27 3.80 -13.04
C GLY A 256 -1.44 2.86 -13.31
N PRO A 257 -2.29 3.18 -14.32
CA PRO A 257 -3.51 2.44 -14.61
C PRO A 257 -3.30 1.02 -15.10
N ASN A 258 -2.14 0.71 -15.68
CA ASN A 258 -1.80 -0.60 -16.21
C ASN A 258 -1.14 -1.53 -15.19
N ASP A 259 -1.01 -1.12 -13.92
CA ASP A 259 -0.39 -1.91 -12.85
C ASP A 259 -0.97 -3.33 -12.78
N GLY A 260 -2.30 -3.45 -12.88
CA GLY A 260 -3.00 -4.72 -13.01
C GLY A 260 -3.12 -5.54 -11.73
N LEU A 261 -2.33 -5.24 -10.68
CA LEU A 261 -2.36 -5.91 -9.38
C LEU A 261 -3.06 -5.06 -8.31
N ILE A 262 -2.64 -3.80 -8.13
CA ILE A 262 -3.21 -2.89 -7.12
C ILE A 262 -4.59 -2.41 -7.58
N ARG A 263 -5.61 -2.58 -6.73
CA ARG A 263 -7.00 -2.18 -6.99
C ARG A 263 -7.59 -1.39 -5.81
N PRO A 264 -7.98 -0.12 -5.99
CA PRO A 264 -7.82 0.67 -7.22
C PRO A 264 -6.35 1.08 -7.38
N TRP A 265 -5.84 1.16 -8.61
CA TRP A 265 -4.43 1.51 -8.85
C TRP A 265 -4.05 2.89 -8.29
N GLN A 266 -5.04 3.78 -8.15
CA GLN A 266 -4.92 5.09 -7.51
C GLN A 266 -4.48 5.01 -6.05
N SER A 267 -4.59 3.84 -5.40
CA SER A 267 -4.02 3.60 -4.06
C SER A 267 -2.53 3.91 -4.01
N SER A 268 -1.80 3.74 -5.12
CA SER A 268 -0.41 4.15 -5.27
C SER A 268 -0.16 5.65 -5.15
N LEU A 269 -1.21 6.45 -5.34
CA LEU A 269 -1.19 7.92 -5.24
C LEU A 269 -2.15 8.41 -4.13
N PHE A 270 -2.40 7.59 -3.11
CA PHE A 270 -3.36 7.85 -2.02
C PHE A 270 -4.81 8.12 -2.47
N GLY A 271 -5.21 7.73 -3.67
CA GLY A 271 -6.62 7.63 -4.04
C GLY A 271 -7.24 6.32 -3.55
N PHE A 272 -8.53 6.30 -3.28
CA PHE A 272 -9.21 5.09 -2.82
C PHE A 272 -10.71 5.13 -3.08
N TYR A 273 -11.38 4.00 -2.88
CA TYR A 273 -12.84 3.93 -2.92
C TYR A 273 -13.48 4.75 -1.80
N ASP A 274 -14.57 5.45 -2.11
CA ASP A 274 -15.48 6.02 -1.12
C ASP A 274 -16.48 4.96 -0.58
N GLU A 275 -17.47 5.41 0.21
CA GLU A 275 -18.50 4.55 0.78
C GLU A 275 -19.39 3.85 -0.26
N ASN A 276 -19.48 4.44 -1.47
CA ASN A 276 -20.24 3.93 -2.61
C ASN A 276 -19.37 3.12 -3.58
N GLU A 277 -18.11 2.88 -3.23
CA GLU A 277 -17.12 2.16 -4.04
C GLU A 277 -16.72 2.89 -5.32
N ILE A 278 -16.91 4.21 -5.35
CA ILE A 278 -16.43 5.07 -6.41
C ILE A 278 -15.01 5.48 -6.06
N VAL A 279 -14.08 5.35 -7.02
CA VAL A 279 -12.70 5.75 -6.81
C VAL A 279 -12.62 7.27 -6.72
N GLN A 280 -12.12 7.77 -5.58
CA GLN A 280 -11.89 9.18 -5.33
C GLN A 280 -10.38 9.45 -5.20
N ASP A 281 -9.93 10.56 -5.78
CA ASP A 281 -8.55 11.04 -5.65
C ASP A 281 -8.20 11.41 -4.21
N MET A 282 -6.91 11.42 -3.91
CA MET A 282 -6.34 11.73 -2.59
C MET A 282 -6.98 12.94 -1.90
N LYS A 283 -7.20 14.04 -2.63
CA LYS A 283 -7.71 15.29 -2.04
C LYS A 283 -9.14 15.19 -1.49
N LYS A 284 -9.93 14.26 -2.02
CA LYS A 284 -11.32 14.01 -1.59
C LYS A 284 -11.42 13.05 -0.40
N GLN A 285 -10.29 12.46 0.01
CA GLN A 285 -10.25 11.46 1.06
C GLN A 285 -10.27 12.10 2.44
N GLN A 286 -10.97 11.46 3.39
CA GLN A 286 -11.10 11.99 4.76
C GLN A 286 -9.76 12.16 5.47
N TYR A 287 -8.77 11.30 5.23
CA TYR A 287 -7.45 11.43 5.82
C TYR A 287 -6.64 12.61 5.26
N PHE A 288 -6.92 13.03 4.03
CA PHE A 288 -6.33 14.24 3.46
C PHE A 288 -7.05 15.49 4.01
N ILE A 289 -8.39 15.49 3.99
CA ILE A 289 -9.20 16.61 4.49
C ILE A 289 -8.93 16.89 5.97
N LYS A 290 -8.83 15.83 6.79
CA LYS A 290 -8.52 15.94 8.22
C LYS A 290 -7.02 16.09 8.49
N ASP A 291 -6.18 15.98 7.46
CA ASP A 291 -4.73 15.96 7.55
C ASP A 291 -4.20 15.03 8.65
N SER A 292 -4.79 13.81 8.71
CA SER A 292 -4.69 12.89 9.85
C SER A 292 -3.25 12.46 10.16
N PHE A 293 -2.40 12.44 9.15
CA PHE A 293 -0.99 12.06 9.28
C PHE A 293 -0.04 13.04 8.56
N GLY A 294 -0.50 14.24 8.19
CA GLY A 294 0.34 15.27 7.56
C GLY A 294 0.43 15.24 6.03
N LEU A 295 -0.40 14.42 5.36
CA LEU A 295 -0.42 14.33 3.90
C LEU A 295 -0.83 15.66 3.22
N ARG A 296 -1.82 16.36 3.76
CA ARG A 296 -2.24 17.67 3.24
C ARG A 296 -1.17 18.72 3.53
N THR A 297 -0.59 18.70 4.73
CA THR A 297 0.54 19.58 5.08
C THR A 297 1.69 19.43 4.08
N MET A 298 2.11 18.20 3.76
CA MET A 298 3.18 17.99 2.75
C MET A 298 2.78 18.44 1.35
N TYR A 299 1.52 18.21 0.96
CA TYR A 299 1.00 18.67 -0.33
C TYR A 299 1.07 20.19 -0.45
N GLU A 300 0.57 20.92 0.56
CA GLU A 300 0.57 22.39 0.61
C GLU A 300 1.98 22.97 0.66
N GLN A 301 2.93 22.24 1.26
CA GLN A 301 4.35 22.62 1.32
C GLN A 301 5.15 22.24 0.06
N ASN A 302 4.51 21.73 -1.01
CA ASN A 302 5.18 21.25 -2.23
C ASN A 302 6.23 20.15 -1.98
N ARG A 303 6.02 19.33 -0.95
CA ARG A 303 6.89 18.20 -0.58
C ARG A 303 6.41 16.86 -1.14
N LEU A 304 5.27 16.85 -1.82
CA LEU A 304 4.64 15.66 -2.38
C LEU A 304 4.66 15.68 -3.92
N PHE A 305 5.27 14.67 -4.52
CA PHE A 305 5.41 14.51 -5.98
C PHE A 305 4.72 13.22 -6.43
N MET A 306 3.87 13.30 -7.45
CA MET A 306 3.06 12.18 -7.93
C MET A 306 3.32 11.93 -9.41
N TYR A 307 3.65 10.68 -9.75
CA TYR A 307 3.92 10.23 -11.10
C TYR A 307 2.89 9.17 -11.51
N ASN A 308 2.02 9.53 -12.45
CA ASN A 308 1.08 8.62 -13.11
C ASN A 308 1.68 8.14 -14.45
N ILE A 309 2.16 6.90 -14.50
CA ILE A 309 2.86 6.35 -15.65
C ILE A 309 2.03 5.24 -16.28
N LYS A 310 1.73 5.37 -17.57
CA LYS A 310 0.95 4.38 -18.32
C LYS A 310 1.85 3.26 -18.86
N GLY A 311 1.25 2.12 -19.17
CA GLY A 311 1.91 1.01 -19.87
C GLY A 311 2.83 0.13 -19.02
N ILE A 312 2.91 0.36 -17.71
CA ILE A 312 3.75 -0.43 -16.80
C ILE A 312 2.88 -1.40 -16.00
N VAL A 313 3.15 -2.70 -16.09
CA VAL A 313 2.51 -3.72 -15.25
C VAL A 313 3.25 -3.84 -13.91
N HIS A 314 2.59 -4.33 -12.85
CA HIS A 314 3.10 -4.26 -11.48
C HIS A 314 4.56 -4.74 -11.32
N LYS A 315 4.89 -5.91 -11.88
CA LYS A 315 6.24 -6.50 -11.78
C LYS A 315 7.32 -5.70 -12.52
N GLN A 316 6.95 -4.82 -13.44
CA GLN A 316 7.87 -4.00 -14.22
C GLN A 316 8.30 -2.72 -13.48
N TRP A 317 7.61 -2.27 -12.44
CA TRP A 317 7.93 -0.97 -11.80
C TRP A 317 9.37 -0.87 -11.30
N VAL A 318 9.92 -1.95 -10.73
CA VAL A 318 11.32 -2.04 -10.28
C VAL A 318 12.24 -2.76 -11.28
N ARG A 319 11.69 -3.20 -12.42
CA ARG A 319 12.42 -3.92 -13.48
C ARG A 319 12.48 -3.16 -14.81
N ASN A 320 11.97 -1.93 -14.83
CA ASN A 320 11.95 -1.05 -15.99
C ASN A 320 12.98 0.09 -15.78
N PRO A 321 14.08 0.13 -16.57
CA PRO A 321 15.09 1.16 -16.45
C PRO A 321 14.58 2.59 -16.65
N ASP A 322 13.57 2.79 -17.51
CA ASP A 322 13.05 4.13 -17.80
C ASP A 322 12.28 4.71 -16.63
N VAL A 323 11.57 3.87 -15.88
CA VAL A 323 10.92 4.29 -14.62
C VAL A 323 11.99 4.70 -13.60
N ILE A 324 13.01 3.88 -13.42
CA ILE A 324 14.06 4.13 -12.41
C ILE A 324 14.86 5.39 -12.76
N LYS A 325 15.35 5.49 -14.00
CA LYS A 325 16.14 6.64 -14.48
C LYS A 325 15.30 7.91 -14.59
N GLY A 326 14.08 7.79 -15.13
CA GLY A 326 13.22 8.92 -15.45
C GLY A 326 12.51 9.52 -14.23
N VAL A 327 12.39 8.76 -13.14
CA VAL A 327 11.66 9.20 -11.94
C VAL A 327 12.52 9.08 -10.70
N CYS A 328 12.95 7.86 -10.32
CA CYS A 328 13.61 7.64 -9.04
C CYS A 328 14.92 8.44 -8.91
N MET A 329 15.77 8.41 -9.93
CA MET A 329 17.09 9.06 -9.88
C MET A 329 17.03 10.58 -9.66
N LYS A 330 15.94 11.25 -10.04
CA LYS A 330 15.76 12.70 -9.84
C LYS A 330 15.72 13.11 -8.36
N TRP A 331 15.51 12.15 -7.47
CA TRP A 331 15.25 12.39 -6.05
C TRP A 331 16.30 11.81 -5.11
N LEU A 332 17.39 11.24 -5.66
CA LEU A 332 18.46 10.57 -4.93
C LEU A 332 19.76 11.40 -4.90
N ASN A 333 19.62 12.70 -4.63
CA ASN A 333 20.74 13.65 -4.56
C ASN A 333 21.34 13.72 -3.16
#